data_AF-A0A6G3TU28-F1
#
_entry.id   AF-A0A6G3TU28-F1
#
_cell.length_a   1.000
_cell.length_b   1.000
_cell.length_c   1.000
_cell.angle_alpha   90.00
_cell.angle_beta   90.00
_cell.angle_gamma   90.00
#
_symmetry.space_group_name_H-M   'P 1'
#
loop_
_entity.id
_entity.type
_entity.pdbx_description
1 polymer ?
#
loop_
_entity_poly.entity_id
_entity_poly.type
_entity_poly.pdbx_seq_one_letter_code
_entity_poly.pdbx_strand_id
1 'polypeptide(L)'
;QVGGPDGFLSPAPHGPQRAAELLLRTSAASLGVLLFAFTTPMSDLLPRLVRAGVPAPLVDVALVTYRMSFLLLNSVRRVRDAQAARLGHTTRAAAWRSLGGLGATAFVRSFDRAARLQAGLAGRGYDGTLRVLVPEARISVRFTAASLTLLAALAALTLVLERPLS
;
A
#
# COMPACT_ATOMS: atom_id res chain seq x y z
N GLN A 1 5.64 -37.48 -23.88
CA GLN A 1 6.01 -36.51 -24.93
C GLN A 1 5.03 -35.35 -24.83
N VAL A 2 5.46 -34.23 -24.26
CA VAL A 2 4.64 -33.01 -24.18
C VAL A 2 5.04 -32.15 -25.38
N GLY A 3 4.53 -32.51 -26.55
CA GLY A 3 4.76 -31.80 -27.80
C GLY A 3 3.54 -32.02 -28.69
N GLY A 4 2.74 -30.96 -28.87
CA GLY A 4 1.66 -30.97 -29.85
C GLY A 4 2.22 -31.01 -31.28
N PRO A 5 1.35 -31.19 -32.29
CA PRO A 5 1.75 -31.37 -33.70
C PRO A 5 2.64 -30.25 -34.28
N ASP A 6 2.68 -29.06 -33.65
CA ASP A 6 3.47 -27.90 -34.10
C ASP A 6 4.80 -27.68 -33.35
N GLY A 7 5.25 -28.65 -32.54
CA GLY A 7 6.52 -28.59 -31.80
C GLY A 7 6.41 -28.28 -30.31
N PHE A 8 7.56 -28.01 -29.65
CA PHE A 8 7.64 -27.75 -28.20
C PHE A 8 7.05 -26.39 -27.77
N LEU A 9 6.95 -25.42 -28.69
CA LEU A 9 6.33 -24.12 -28.49
C LEU A 9 5.31 -23.90 -29.61
N SER A 10 4.02 -23.84 -29.27
CA SER A 10 2.95 -23.49 -30.19
C SER A 10 2.13 -22.36 -29.59
N PRO A 11 1.74 -21.33 -30.38
CA PRO A 11 0.85 -20.28 -29.90
C PRO A 11 -0.48 -20.89 -29.46
N ALA A 12 -0.87 -20.62 -28.22
CA ALA A 12 -2.14 -21.12 -27.70
C ALA A 12 -3.31 -20.58 -28.55
N PRO A 13 -4.31 -21.41 -28.90
CA PRO A 13 -5.56 -20.93 -29.51
C PRO A 13 -6.20 -19.85 -28.63
N HIS A 14 -6.61 -18.73 -29.23
CA HIS A 14 -7.10 -17.52 -28.53
C HIS A 14 -6.11 -16.89 -27.53
N GLY A 15 -4.82 -17.26 -27.56
CA GLY A 15 -3.77 -16.73 -26.68
C GLY A 15 -3.68 -15.20 -26.70
N PRO A 16 -3.62 -14.54 -27.87
CA PRO A 16 -3.58 -13.07 -27.94
C PRO A 16 -4.78 -12.39 -27.27
N GLN A 17 -5.98 -12.95 -27.43
CA GLN A 17 -7.21 -12.41 -26.84
C GLN A 17 -7.18 -12.52 -25.30
N ARG A 18 -6.81 -13.69 -24.76
CA ARG A 18 -6.69 -13.89 -23.30
C ARG A 18 -5.57 -13.04 -22.70
N ALA A 19 -4.46 -12.88 -23.41
CA ALA A 19 -3.37 -12.00 -22.98
C ALA A 19 -3.82 -10.54 -22.91
N ALA A 20 -4.54 -10.05 -23.93
CA ALA A 20 -5.09 -8.70 -23.95
C ALA A 20 -6.11 -8.48 -22.81
N GLU A 21 -7.03 -9.42 -22.59
CA GLU A 21 -8.00 -9.36 -21.49
C GLU A 21 -7.30 -9.27 -20.12
N LEU A 22 -6.31 -10.14 -19.88
CA LEU A 22 -5.56 -10.15 -18.64
C LEU A 22 -4.82 -8.82 -18.43
N LEU A 23 -4.14 -8.31 -19.47
CA LEU A 23 -3.41 -7.04 -19.41
C LEU A 23 -4.34 -5.86 -19.12
N LEU A 24 -5.49 -5.77 -19.79
CA LEU A 24 -6.45 -4.70 -19.53
C LEU A 24 -7.00 -4.79 -18.11
N ARG A 25 -7.38 -5.99 -17.64
CA ARG A 25 -7.93 -6.19 -16.30
C ARG A 25 -6.93 -5.82 -15.21
N THR A 26 -5.68 -6.28 -15.31
CA THR A 26 -4.65 -5.99 -14.31
C THR A 26 -4.23 -4.51 -14.35
N SER A 27 -4.20 -3.90 -15.53
CA SER A 27 -3.93 -2.46 -15.68
C SER A 27 -5.04 -1.62 -15.06
N ALA A 28 -6.30 -1.95 -15.31
CA ALA A 28 -7.45 -1.25 -14.72
C ALA A 28 -7.46 -1.36 -13.19
N ALA A 29 -7.24 -2.56 -12.65
CA ALA A 29 -7.12 -2.76 -11.20
C ALA A 29 -5.96 -1.97 -10.60
N SER A 30 -4.79 -1.96 -11.24
CA SER A 30 -3.61 -1.22 -10.78
C SER A 30 -3.85 0.29 -10.80
N LEU A 31 -4.46 0.81 -11.86
CA LEU A 31 -4.82 2.24 -11.95
C LEU A 31 -5.84 2.62 -10.88
N GLY A 32 -6.80 1.76 -10.56
CA GLY A 32 -7.74 1.98 -9.46
C GLY A 32 -7.03 2.11 -8.10
N VAL A 33 -6.08 1.20 -7.82
CA VAL A 33 -5.27 1.26 -6.59
C VAL A 33 -4.39 2.52 -6.56
N LEU A 34 -3.76 2.90 -7.68
CA LEU A 34 -2.93 4.11 -7.76
C LEU A 34 -3.76 5.38 -7.57
N LEU A 35 -4.93 5.46 -8.19
CA LEU A 35 -5.87 6.57 -8.00
C LEU A 35 -6.23 6.70 -6.52
N PHE A 36 -6.59 5.59 -5.87
CA PHE A 36 -6.90 5.58 -4.45
C PHE A 36 -5.70 6.05 -3.60
N ALA A 37 -4.51 5.50 -3.85
CA ALA A 37 -3.29 5.82 -3.12
C ALA A 37 -2.87 7.30 -3.26
N PHE A 38 -3.13 7.93 -4.41
CA PHE A 38 -2.77 9.33 -4.65
C PHE A 38 -3.83 10.34 -4.22
N THR A 39 -5.08 9.92 -4.05
CA THR A 39 -6.19 10.81 -3.67
C THR A 39 -6.59 10.69 -2.20
N THR A 40 -6.31 9.55 -1.57
CA THR A 40 -6.78 9.23 -0.22
C THR A 40 -5.60 8.94 0.73
N PRO A 41 -5.18 9.90 1.58
CA PRO A 41 -4.08 9.67 2.51
C PRO A 41 -4.46 8.66 3.59
N MET A 42 -3.55 7.75 3.92
CA MET A 42 -3.78 6.69 4.93
C MET A 42 -4.05 7.25 6.33
N SER A 43 -3.51 8.44 6.66
CA SER A 43 -3.80 9.15 7.92
C SER A 43 -5.27 9.46 8.12
N ASP A 44 -6.00 9.63 7.01
CA ASP A 44 -7.40 10.01 7.02
C ASP A 44 -8.31 8.80 6.78
N LEU A 45 -7.81 7.78 6.08
CA LEU A 45 -8.49 6.52 5.86
C LEU A 45 -8.61 5.69 7.15
N LEU A 46 -7.48 5.46 7.83
CA LEU A 46 -7.42 4.55 8.98
C LEU A 46 -8.43 4.91 10.08
N PRO A 47 -8.53 6.17 10.54
CA PRO A 47 -9.51 6.54 11.57
C PRO A 47 -10.97 6.30 11.15
N ARG A 48 -11.26 6.36 9.84
CA ARG A 48 -12.61 6.16 9.31
C ARG A 48 -13.00 4.68 9.26
N LEU A 49 -12.05 3.75 9.30
CA LEU A 49 -12.32 2.31 9.36
C LEU A 49 -13.08 1.91 10.63
N VAL A 50 -12.95 2.68 11.72
CA VAL A 50 -13.74 2.47 12.94
C VAL A 50 -15.25 2.57 12.65
N ARG A 51 -15.65 3.55 11.82
CA ARG A 51 -17.06 3.70 11.38
C ARG A 51 -17.51 2.58 10.45
N ALA A 52 -16.57 1.94 9.76
CA ALA A 52 -16.84 0.77 8.91
C ALA A 52 -16.87 -0.56 9.70
N GLY A 53 -16.75 -0.53 11.03
CA GLY A 53 -16.83 -1.70 11.90
C GLY A 53 -15.49 -2.32 12.29
N VAL A 54 -14.35 -1.73 11.93
CA VAL A 54 -13.03 -2.21 12.37
C VAL A 54 -12.81 -1.84 13.85
N PRO A 55 -12.40 -2.78 14.72
CA PRO A 55 -12.10 -2.50 16.11
C PRO A 55 -11.04 -1.39 16.28
N ALA A 56 -11.32 -0.43 17.16
CA ALA A 56 -10.43 0.71 17.42
C ALA A 56 -8.97 0.31 17.75
N PRO A 57 -8.69 -0.74 18.54
CA PRO A 57 -7.31 -1.15 18.82
C PRO A 57 -6.51 -1.53 17.57
N LEU A 58 -7.16 -2.11 16.55
CA LEU A 58 -6.48 -2.45 15.28
C LEU A 58 -6.14 -1.18 14.49
N VAL A 59 -7.04 -0.20 14.50
CA VAL A 59 -6.82 1.10 13.86
C VAL A 59 -5.69 1.86 14.55
N ASP A 60 -5.64 1.83 15.88
CA ASP A 60 -4.61 2.46 16.69
C ASP A 60 -3.21 1.89 16.37
N VAL A 61 -3.10 0.56 16.32
CA VAL A 61 -1.84 -0.13 15.94
C VAL A 61 -1.45 0.21 14.50
N ALA A 62 -2.41 0.24 13.56
CA ALA A 62 -2.14 0.59 12.18
C ALA A 62 -1.64 2.05 12.04
N LEU A 63 -2.24 2.98 12.79
CA LEU A 63 -1.90 4.40 12.76
C LEU A 63 -0.51 4.66 13.35
N VAL A 64 -0.18 4.02 14.48
CA VAL A 64 1.17 4.08 15.07
C VAL A 64 2.20 3.44 14.14
N THR A 65 1.89 2.28 13.55
CA THR A 65 2.76 1.62 12.57
C THR A 65 3.04 2.54 11.38
N TYR A 66 2.00 3.10 10.75
CA TYR A 66 2.12 4.03 9.63
C TYR A 66 2.99 5.24 9.98
N ARG A 67 2.77 5.87 11.15
CA ARG A 67 3.60 6.97 11.64
C ARG A 67 5.06 6.54 11.84
N MET A 68 5.28 5.38 12.48
CA MET A 68 6.63 4.87 12.73
C MET A 68 7.38 4.52 11.44
N SER A 69 6.69 4.07 10.39
CA SER A 69 7.31 3.78 9.08
C SER A 69 8.06 4.99 8.51
N PHE A 70 7.46 6.19 8.48
CA PHE A 70 8.17 7.39 7.99
C PHE A 70 9.33 7.81 8.89
N LEU A 71 9.13 7.68 10.20
CA LEU A 71 10.14 8.02 11.19
C LEU A 71 11.37 7.11 11.10
N LEU A 72 11.13 5.81 10.88
CA LEU A 72 12.17 4.82 10.65
C LEU A 72 12.80 4.98 9.27
N LEU A 73 12.02 5.30 8.22
CA LEU A 73 12.55 5.56 6.88
C LEU A 73 13.60 6.68 6.89
N ASN A 74 13.34 7.78 7.61
CA ASN A 74 14.32 8.85 7.79
C ASN A 74 15.58 8.38 8.52
N SER A 75 15.43 7.51 9.53
CA SER A 75 16.56 6.90 10.24
C SER A 75 17.36 5.97 9.31
N VAL A 76 16.68 5.15 8.53
CA VAL A 76 17.25 4.20 7.57
C VAL A 76 18.06 4.93 6.50
N ARG A 77 17.52 6.03 5.95
CA ARG A 77 18.25 6.89 4.99
C ARG A 77 19.57 7.38 5.58
N ARG A 78 19.53 7.99 6.76
CA ARG A 78 20.75 8.48 7.45
C ARG A 78 21.78 7.37 7.72
N VAL A 79 21.31 6.18 8.12
CA VAL A 79 22.21 5.04 8.35
C VAL A 79 22.83 4.55 7.04
N ARG A 80 22.05 4.48 5.95
CA ARG A 80 22.57 4.14 4.62
C ARG A 80 23.61 5.15 4.15
N ASP A 81 23.35 6.44 4.29
CA ASP A 81 24.30 7.48 3.88
C ASP A 81 25.64 7.34 4.65
N ALA A 82 25.57 7.09 5.95
CA ALA A 82 26.74 6.82 6.78
C ALA A 82 27.48 5.52 6.39
N GLN A 83 26.75 4.48 6.00
CA GLN A 83 27.34 3.22 5.51
C GLN A 83 28.01 3.41 4.14
N ALA A 84 27.38 4.15 3.24
CA ALA A 84 27.94 4.48 1.93
C ALA A 84 29.24 5.26 2.05
N ALA A 85 29.29 6.26 2.95
CA ALA A 85 30.51 7.01 3.26
C ALA A 85 31.66 6.13 3.80
N ARG A 86 31.33 4.96 4.37
CA ARG A 86 32.29 3.96 4.89
C ARG A 86 32.56 2.82 3.90
N LEU A 87 32.24 3.00 2.61
CA LEU A 87 32.39 1.97 1.57
C LEU A 87 31.58 0.69 1.85
N GLY A 88 30.50 0.79 2.64
CA GLY A 88 29.68 -0.33 3.09
C GLY A 88 28.86 -1.04 2.00
N HIS A 89 28.93 -0.57 0.76
CA HIS A 89 28.19 -1.11 -0.39
C HIS A 89 29.09 -1.50 -1.57
N THR A 90 30.42 -1.53 -1.38
CA THR A 90 31.40 -1.78 -2.45
C THR A 90 31.50 -3.25 -2.85
N THR A 91 31.33 -4.18 -1.92
CA THR A 91 31.36 -5.63 -2.17
C THR A 91 30.07 -6.28 -1.70
N ARG A 92 29.72 -7.45 -2.24
CA ARG A 92 28.56 -8.21 -1.78
C ARG A 92 28.63 -8.52 -0.27
N ALA A 93 29.81 -8.89 0.22
CA ALA A 93 30.03 -9.15 1.64
C ALA A 93 29.84 -7.88 2.50
N ALA A 94 30.34 -6.73 2.04
CA ALA A 94 30.09 -5.44 2.70
C ALA A 94 28.61 -5.06 2.69
N ALA A 95 27.91 -5.27 1.57
CA ALA A 95 26.50 -4.97 1.44
C ALA A 95 25.63 -5.80 2.41
N TRP A 96 25.89 -7.10 2.54
CA TRP A 96 25.19 -7.97 3.50
C TRP A 96 25.45 -7.56 4.96
N ARG A 97 26.71 -7.24 5.31
CA ARG A 97 27.06 -6.76 6.66
C ARG A 97 26.38 -5.42 6.98
N SER A 98 26.38 -4.49 6.01
CA SER A 98 25.70 -3.20 6.14
C SER A 98 24.19 -3.36 6.27
N LEU A 99 23.58 -4.27 5.50
CA LEU A 99 22.15 -4.57 5.62
C LEU A 99 21.80 -5.11 7.01
N GLY A 100 22.60 -6.06 7.53
CA GLY A 100 22.43 -6.59 8.89
C GLY A 100 22.55 -5.50 9.96
N GLY A 101 23.58 -4.66 9.88
CA GLY A 101 23.76 -3.53 10.82
C GLY A 101 22.64 -2.48 10.74
N LEU A 102 22.14 -2.21 9.54
CA LEU A 102 21.00 -1.32 9.32
C LEU A 102 19.74 -1.90 9.97
N GLY A 103 19.45 -3.19 9.74
CA GLY A 103 18.32 -3.89 10.33
C GLY A 103 18.37 -3.89 11.86
N ALA A 104 19.52 -4.25 12.45
CA ALA A 104 19.72 -4.22 13.90
C ALA A 104 19.53 -2.80 14.48
N THR A 105 20.09 -1.78 13.81
CA THR A 105 19.93 -0.39 14.25
C THR A 105 18.47 0.07 14.15
N ALA A 106 17.77 -0.28 13.08
CA ALA A 106 16.36 0.07 12.89
C ALA A 106 15.47 -0.61 13.94
N PHE A 107 15.76 -1.87 14.28
CA PHE A 107 15.07 -2.63 15.33
C PHE A 107 15.24 -1.98 16.71
N VAL A 108 16.46 -1.71 17.15
CA VAL A 108 16.68 -1.08 18.47
C VAL A 108 16.00 0.30 18.54
N ARG A 109 16.16 1.11 17.48
CA ARG A 109 15.55 2.44 17.42
C ARG A 109 14.01 2.42 17.41
N SER A 110 13.39 1.37 16.86
CA SER A 110 11.92 1.26 16.86
C SER A 110 11.39 1.01 18.27
N PHE A 111 12.01 0.10 19.03
CA PHE A 111 11.67 -0.18 20.43
C PHE A 111 11.90 1.04 21.34
N ASP A 112 13.05 1.70 21.23
CA ASP A 112 13.33 2.94 21.96
C ASP A 112 12.26 4.01 21.71
N ARG A 113 11.80 4.10 20.46
CA ARG A 113 10.79 5.09 20.07
C ARG A 113 9.39 4.71 20.54
N ALA A 114 9.07 3.42 20.55
CA ALA A 114 7.83 2.91 21.14
C ALA A 114 7.78 3.20 22.64
N ALA A 115 8.86 2.95 23.37
CA ALA A 115 8.95 3.26 24.81
C ALA A 115 8.78 4.76 25.09
N ARG A 116 9.45 5.63 24.32
CA ARG A 116 9.28 7.09 24.43
C ARG A 116 7.86 7.55 24.07
N LEU A 117 7.23 6.93 23.06
CA LEU A 117 5.85 7.23 22.70
C LEU A 117 4.91 6.86 23.85
N GLN A 118 5.06 5.66 24.41
CA GLN A 118 4.25 5.20 25.54
C GLN A 118 4.39 6.12 26.75
N ALA A 119 5.61 6.52 27.11
CA ALA A 119 5.84 7.47 28.22
C ALA A 119 5.20 8.84 27.94
N GLY A 120 5.31 9.35 26.72
CA GLY A 120 4.69 10.62 26.32
C GLY A 120 3.16 10.57 26.30
N LEU A 121 2.58 9.43 25.93
CA LEU A 121 1.13 9.20 25.98
C LEU A 121 0.64 9.07 27.43
N ALA A 122 1.36 8.33 28.28
CA ALA A 122 1.03 8.21 29.70
C ALA A 122 0.99 9.58 30.40
N GLY A 123 1.94 10.48 30.10
CA GLY A 123 1.94 11.86 30.60
C GLY A 123 0.77 12.72 30.12
N ARG A 124 0.02 12.30 29.10
CA ARG A 124 -1.17 12.98 28.56
C ARG A 124 -2.49 12.31 28.98
N GLY A 125 -2.45 11.39 29.95
CA GLY A 125 -3.64 10.70 30.44
C GLY A 125 -4.12 9.58 29.52
N TYR A 126 -3.20 8.89 28.82
CA TYR A 126 -3.54 7.74 27.98
C TYR A 126 -4.19 6.62 28.80
N ASP A 127 -5.44 6.27 28.43
CA ASP A 127 -6.29 5.27 29.09
C ASP A 127 -6.29 3.91 28.36
N GLY A 128 -5.40 3.73 27.38
CA GLY A 128 -5.39 2.55 26.50
C GLY A 128 -6.10 2.76 25.17
N THR A 129 -6.70 3.93 24.92
CA THR A 129 -7.34 4.27 23.64
C THR A 129 -6.73 5.51 23.00
N LEU A 130 -6.40 5.47 21.70
CA LEU A 130 -5.96 6.66 20.97
C LEU A 130 -7.16 7.40 20.38
N ARG A 131 -7.62 8.43 21.09
CA ARG A 131 -8.70 9.29 20.61
C ARG A 131 -8.13 10.38 19.69
N VAL A 132 -8.32 10.21 18.38
CA VAL A 132 -7.90 11.19 17.37
C VAL A 132 -9.14 11.90 16.81
N LEU A 133 -9.12 13.23 16.82
CA LEU A 133 -10.17 14.03 16.18
C LEU A 133 -10.00 13.94 14.66
N VAL A 134 -10.98 13.34 13.99
CA VAL A 134 -11.01 13.20 12.53
C VAL A 134 -11.82 14.35 11.95
N PRO A 135 -11.23 15.24 11.13
CA PRO A 135 -11.99 16.28 10.44
C PRO A 135 -13.11 15.68 9.60
N GLU A 136 -14.27 16.32 9.61
CA GLU A 136 -15.39 15.90 8.78
C GLU A 136 -15.03 16.02 7.29
N ALA A 137 -15.17 14.91 6.57
CA ALA A 137 -14.98 14.90 5.13
C ALA A 137 -16.21 15.56 4.47
N ARG A 138 -16.00 16.68 3.78
CA ARG A 138 -17.07 17.30 2.97
C ARG A 138 -17.27 16.49 1.70
N ILE A 139 -18.43 15.86 1.56
CA ILE A 139 -18.79 15.11 0.36
C ILE A 139 -19.25 16.10 -0.72
N SER A 140 -18.52 16.16 -1.83
CA SER A 140 -18.96 16.90 -3.00
C SER A 140 -19.96 16.05 -3.79
N VAL A 141 -21.25 16.38 -3.67
CA VAL A 141 -22.34 15.66 -4.38
C VAL A 141 -22.08 15.63 -5.89
N ARG A 142 -21.55 16.72 -6.46
CA ARG A 142 -21.20 16.79 -7.89
C ARG A 142 -20.14 15.77 -8.27
N PHE A 143 -19.09 15.65 -7.46
CA PHE A 143 -18.02 14.69 -7.69
C PHE A 143 -18.55 13.26 -7.55
N THR A 144 -19.28 12.97 -6.48
CA THR A 144 -19.86 11.63 -6.24
C THR A 144 -20.82 11.22 -7.36
N ALA A 145 -21.70 12.13 -7.80
CA ALA A 145 -22.62 11.87 -8.91
C ALA A 145 -21.85 11.64 -10.22
N ALA A 146 -20.86 12.47 -10.55
CA ALA A 146 -20.05 12.29 -11.75
C ALA A 146 -19.30 10.95 -11.75
N SER A 147 -18.70 10.56 -10.62
CA SER A 147 -18.02 9.27 -10.47
C SER A 147 -18.97 8.08 -10.59
N LEU A 148 -20.15 8.13 -9.97
CA LEU A 148 -21.16 7.08 -10.10
C LEU A 148 -21.67 6.94 -11.52
N THR A 149 -21.95 8.06 -12.21
CA THR A 149 -22.38 8.06 -13.61
C THR A 149 -21.30 7.47 -14.52
N LEU A 150 -20.03 7.84 -14.31
CA LEU A 150 -18.91 7.28 -15.07
C LEU A 150 -18.79 5.76 -14.87
N LEU A 151 -18.85 5.28 -13.62
CA LEU A 151 -18.79 3.85 -13.32
C LEU A 151 -19.98 3.08 -13.89
N ALA A 152 -21.18 3.64 -13.81
CA ALA A 152 -22.39 3.04 -14.39
C ALA A 152 -22.31 2.99 -15.93
N ALA A 153 -21.80 4.04 -16.58
CA ALA A 153 -21.60 4.06 -18.03
C ALA A 153 -20.58 3.01 -18.48
N LEU A 154 -19.47 2.83 -17.74
CA LEU A 154 -18.48 1.78 -18.00
C LEU A 154 -19.06 0.37 -17.79
N ALA A 155 -19.85 0.17 -16.74
CA ALA A 155 -20.55 -1.10 -16.49
C ALA A 155 -21.60 -1.42 -17.57
N ALA A 156 -22.35 -0.42 -18.02
CA ALA A 156 -23.29 -0.58 -19.12
C ALA A 156 -22.58 -0.89 -20.44
N LEU A 157 -21.49 -0.19 -20.75
CA LEU A 157 -20.69 -0.42 -21.96
C LEU A 157 -20.10 -1.83 -21.97
N THR A 158 -19.57 -2.31 -20.84
CA THR A 158 -19.03 -3.67 -20.72
C THR A 158 -20.12 -4.72 -20.94
N LEU A 159 -21.28 -4.59 -20.28
CA LEU A 159 -22.41 -5.50 -20.52
C LEU A 159 -22.92 -5.47 -21.96
N VAL A 160 -22.93 -4.30 -22.60
CA VAL A 160 -23.32 -4.14 -24.02
C VAL A 160 -22.29 -4.75 -24.97
N LEU A 161 -20.99 -4.76 -24.62
CA LEU A 161 -19.95 -5.43 -25.42
C LEU A 161 -19.94 -6.96 -25.23
N GLU A 162 -20.33 -7.46 -24.06
CA GLU A 162 -20.41 -8.90 -23.78
C GLU A 162 -21.66 -9.54 -24.43
N ARG A 163 -22.79 -8.83 -24.48
CA ARG A 163 -24.03 -9.32 -25.11
C ARG A 163 -23.95 -9.71 -26.59
N PRO A 164 -23.20 -9.05 -27.48
CA PRO A 164 -23.06 -9.45 -28.88
C PRO A 164 -22.06 -10.59 -29.11
N LEU A 165 -21.36 -11.07 -28.07
CA LEU A 165 -20.39 -12.17 -28.13
C LEU A 165 -20.93 -13.50 -27.54
N SER A 166 -22.18 -13.52 -27.07
CA SER A 166 -22.94 -14.71 -26.67
C SER A 166 -24.04 -15.03 -27.66
#